data_AF-A0A3D0RA25-F1
#
_entry.id   AF-A0A3D0RA25-F1
#
_cell.length_a   1.000
_cell.length_b   1.000
_cell.length_c   1.000
_cell.angle_alpha   90.00
_cell.angle_beta   90.00
_cell.angle_gamma   90.00
#
_symmetry.space_group_name_H-M   'P 1'
#
loop_
_entity.id
_entity.type
_entity.pdbx_description
1 polymer ?
#
loop_
_entity_poly.entity_id
_entity_poly.type
_entity_poly.pdbx_seq_one_letter_code
_entity_poly.pdbx_strand_id
1 'polypeptide(L)' 'CTPGMVMSAIELVNKNSNPSEQEVREGLEGNICRCTGYHNIVKSVQAAAQNMGG' A
#
# COMPACT_ATOMS: atom_id res chain seq x y z
N CYS A 1 9.80 -4.20 8.27
CA CYS A 1 8.68 -4.34 7.31
C CYS A 1 8.77 -3.34 6.15
N THR A 2 9.32 -2.14 6.33
CA THR A 2 9.26 -1.03 5.34
C THR A 2 9.72 -1.39 3.93
N PRO A 3 10.87 -2.07 3.70
CA PRO A 3 11.27 -2.42 2.34
C PRO A 3 10.25 -3.34 1.64
N GLY A 4 9.78 -4.40 2.32
CA GLY A 4 8.75 -5.30 1.78
C GLY A 4 7.43 -4.58 1.51
N MET A 5 6.99 -3.72 2.44
CA MET A 5 5.81 -2.88 2.26
C MET A 5 5.88 -2.01 1.01
N VAL A 6 7.02 -1.35 0.77
CA VAL A 6 7.20 -0.48 -0.40
C VAL A 6 7.14 -1.30 -1.69
N MET A 7 7.81 -2.45 -1.75
CA MET A 7 7.80 -3.28 -2.96
C MET A 7 6.41 -3.82 -3.29
N SER A 8 5.67 -4.31 -2.29
CA SER A 8 4.29 -4.78 -2.49
C SER A 8 3.33 -3.63 -2.84
N ALA A 9 3.51 -2.45 -2.25
CA ALA A 9 2.73 -1.26 -2.60
C ALA A 9 2.96 -0.82 -4.05
N ILE A 10 4.22 -0.83 -4.53
CA ILE A 10 4.54 -0.52 -5.92
C ILE A 10 3.84 -1.49 -6.87
N GLU A 11 3.92 -2.80 -6.60
CA GLU A 11 3.25 -3.81 -7.42
C GLU A 11 1.72 -3.60 -7.43
N LEU A 12 1.13 -3.35 -6.25
CA LEU A 12 -0.31 -3.10 -6.12
C LEU A 12 -0.75 -1.90 -6.96
N VAL A 13 -0.07 -0.76 -6.82
CA VAL A 13 -0.41 0.48 -7.53
C VAL A 13 -0.20 0.35 -9.04
N ASN A 14 0.81 -0.41 -9.48
CA ASN A 14 1.02 -0.69 -10.89
C ASN A 14 -0.11 -1.53 -11.51
N LYS A 15 -0.76 -2.39 -10.73
CA LYS A 15 -1.90 -3.21 -11.19
C LYS A 15 -3.24 -2.47 -11.07
N ASN A 16 -3.40 -1.66 -10.03
CA ASN A 16 -4.59 -0.86 -9.77
C ASN A 16 -4.16 0.56 -9.38
N SER A 17 -4.34 1.52 -10.29
CA SER A 17 -3.94 2.92 -10.09
C SER A 17 -4.82 3.69 -9.09
N ASN A 18 -5.93 3.11 -8.64
CA ASN A 18 -6.80 3.71 -7.64
C ASN A 18 -7.39 2.65 -6.68
N PRO A 19 -6.54 1.99 -5.86
CA PRO A 19 -7.00 0.91 -4.99
C PRO A 19 -7.80 1.47 -3.80
N SER A 20 -8.90 0.79 -3.47
CA SER A 20 -9.67 1.03 -2.26
C SER A 20 -8.87 0.68 -1.00
N GLU A 21 -9.31 1.17 0.17
CA GLU A 21 -8.66 0.84 1.45
C GLU A 21 -8.58 -0.68 1.68
N GLN A 22 -9.65 -1.40 1.32
CA GLN A 22 -9.71 -2.85 1.48
C GLN A 22 -8.68 -3.55 0.57
N GLU A 23 -8.61 -3.18 -0.71
CA GLU A 23 -7.63 -3.74 -1.64
C GLU A 23 -6.19 -3.47 -1.20
N VAL A 24 -5.91 -2.31 -0.59
CA VAL A 24 -4.59 -2.02 -0.02
C VAL A 24 -4.27 -2.93 1.16
N ARG A 25 -5.25 -3.23 2.02
CA ARG A 25 -5.04 -4.13 3.16
C ARG A 25 -4.80 -5.56 2.71
N GLU A 26 -5.59 -6.04 1.76
CA GLU A 26 -5.45 -7.37 1.16
C GLU A 26 -4.11 -7.49 0.42
N GLY A 27 -3.75 -6.50 -0.40
CA GLY A 27 -2.49 -6.48 -1.13
C GLY A 27 -1.23 -6.41 -0.25
N LEU A 28 -1.37 -6.08 1.04
CA LEU A 28 -0.27 -5.99 2.00
C LEU A 28 -0.32 -7.08 3.08
N GLU A 29 -1.22 -8.06 3.01
CA GLU A 29 -1.40 -9.08 4.05
C GLU A 29 -0.12 -9.88 4.36
N GLY A 30 0.72 -10.10 3.34
CA GLY A 30 2.00 -10.80 3.48
C GLY A 30 3.11 -9.98 4.16
N ASN A 31 2.88 -8.69 4.41
CA ASN A 31 3.85 -7.79 5.02
C ASN A 31 3.44 -7.45 6.45
N ILE A 32 3.99 -8.17 7.44
CA ILE A 32 3.65 -7.93 8.84
C ILE A 32 4.36 -6.68 9.38
N CYS A 33 3.62 -5.75 9.96
CA CYS A 33 4.14 -4.56 10.63
C CYS A 33 3.76 -4.54 12.12
N ARG A 34 4.74 -4.26 12.99
CA ARG A 34 4.51 -4.12 14.45
C ARG A 34 4.38 -2.68 14.94
N CYS A 35 4.87 -1.70 14.18
CA CYS A 35 5.01 -0.33 14.67
C CYS A 35 3.82 0.58 14.36
N THR A 36 3.21 0.43 13.17
CA THR A 36 2.27 1.45 12.64
C THR A 36 0.80 1.12 12.83
N GLY A 37 0.46 -0.14 13.12
CA GLY A 37 -0.93 -0.61 13.11
C GLY A 37 -1.60 -0.51 11.73
N TYR A 38 -0.83 -0.45 10.64
CA TYR A 38 -1.25 -0.37 9.23
C TYR A 38 -1.98 0.91 8.79
N HIS A 39 -2.63 1.66 9.67
CA HIS A 39 -3.45 2.83 9.30
C HIS A 39 -2.70 3.84 8.40
N ASN A 40 -1.51 4.26 8.83
CA ASN A 40 -0.71 5.22 8.06
C ASN A 40 -0.06 4.60 6.81
N ILE A 41 0.13 3.27 6.77
CA ILE A 41 0.62 2.59 5.57
C ILE A 41 -0.45 2.66 4.50
N VAL A 42 -1.71 2.33 4.83
CA VAL A 42 -2.81 2.36 3.85
C VAL A 42 -2.98 3.77 3.27
N LYS A 43 -3.00 4.80 4.13
CA LYS A 43 -3.04 6.20 3.69
C LYS A 43 -1.88 6.57 2.77
N SER A 44 -0.67 6.12 3.08
CA SER A 44 0.52 6.42 2.27
C SER A 44 0.44 5.77 0.89
N VAL A 45 -0.07 4.54 0.80
CA VAL A 45 -0.25 3.84 -0.49
C VAL A 45 -1.32 4.51 -1.34
N GLN A 46 -2.46 4.90 -0.75
CA GLN A 46 -3.51 5.63 -1.47
C GLN A 46 -3.02 6.99 -1.99
N ALA A 47 -2.25 7.72 -1.19
CA ALA A 47 -1.63 8.97 -1.63
C ALA A 47 -0.61 8.75 -2.76
N ALA A 48 0.18 7.67 -2.67
CA ALA A 48 1.11 7.30 -3.74
C ALA A 48 0.38 6.93 -5.05
N ALA A 49 -0.72 6.19 -4.97
CA ALA A 49 -1.55 5.84 -6.13
C ALA A 49 -2.05 7.09 -6.88
N GLN A 50 -2.51 8.10 -6.13
CA GLN A 50 -2.94 9.38 -6.71
C GLN A 50 -1.81 10.16 -7.39
N ASN A 51 -0.57 10.07 -6.86
CA ASN A 51 0.59 10.77 -7.41
C ASN A 51 1.24 10.04 -8.59
N MET A 52 1.09 8.72 -8.69
CA MET A 52 1.66 7.90 -9.77
C MET A 52 0.72 7.75 -10.98
N GLY A 53 -0.58 7.93 -10.78
CA GLY A 53 -1.59 7.91 -11.85
C GLY A 53 -1.81 9.26 -12.56
N GLY A 54 -0.98 10.27 -12.28
CA GLY A 54 -1.01 11.61 -12.89
C GLY A 54 0.15 11.85 -13.84
#